data_AF-A0A442MLF2-F1
#
_entry.id   AF-A0A442MLF2-F1
#
_cell.length_a   1.000
_cell.length_b   1.000
_cell.length_c   1.000
_cell.angle_alpha   90.00
_cell.angle_beta   90.00
_cell.angle_gamma   90.00
#
_symmetry.space_group_name_H-M   'P 1'
#
loop_
_entity.id
_entity.type
_entity.pdbx_description
1 polymer ?
#
loop_
_entity_poly.entity_id
_entity_poly.type
_entity_poly.pdbx_seq_one_letter_code
_entity_poly.pdbx_strand_id
1 'polypeptide(L)'
;MADLSERLEAARAEVARLEREIAQGPCREYGHQWQSHGGSNAGCSKDCCCSVPVNVCAKCGDCDYGDNQEADEIRRNCKDLMDG
;
A
#
# COMPACT_ATOMS: atom_id res chain seq x y z
N MET A 1 -16.95 -1.97 -40.78
CA MET A 1 -16.07 -1.20 -39.88
C MET A 1 -16.60 -1.41 -38.48
N ALA A 2 -15.82 -1.97 -37.56
CA ALA A 2 -16.27 -2.15 -36.19
C ALA A 2 -16.65 -0.79 -35.61
N ASP A 3 -17.82 -0.72 -34.98
CA ASP A 3 -18.33 0.49 -34.36
C ASP A 3 -17.34 0.95 -33.27
N LEU A 4 -17.24 2.25 -33.03
CA LEU A 4 -16.30 2.79 -32.02
C LEU A 4 -16.57 2.18 -30.63
N SER A 5 -17.83 1.83 -30.36
CA SER A 5 -18.26 1.12 -29.16
C SER A 5 -17.63 -0.27 -29.03
N GLU A 6 -17.61 -1.07 -30.11
CA GLU A 6 -17.00 -2.40 -30.11
C GLU A 6 -15.49 -2.33 -29.88
N ARG A 7 -14.83 -1.33 -30.48
CA ARG A 7 -13.40 -1.08 -30.28
C ARG A 7 -13.09 -0.64 -28.84
N LEU A 8 -13.96 0.14 -28.23
CA LEU A 8 -13.83 0.57 -26.83
C LEU A 8 -13.96 -0.62 -25.88
N GLU A 9 -14.95 -1.48 -26.08
CA GLU A 9 -15.13 -2.69 -25.26
C GLU A 9 -13.96 -3.66 -25.40
N ALA A 10 -13.45 -3.87 -26.62
CA ALA A 10 -12.23 -4.65 -26.84
C ALA A 10 -11.01 -4.07 -26.10
N ALA A 11 -10.84 -2.75 -26.12
CA ALA A 11 -9.76 -2.09 -25.40
C ALA A 11 -9.92 -2.22 -23.87
N ARG A 12 -11.14 -2.12 -23.34
CA ARG A 12 -11.40 -2.35 -21.90
C ARG A 12 -11.09 -3.78 -21.49
N ALA A 13 -11.45 -4.77 -22.31
CA ALA A 13 -11.13 -6.16 -22.05
C ALA A 13 -9.62 -6.42 -22.03
N GLU A 14 -8.88 -5.76 -22.93
CA GLU A 14 -7.42 -5.79 -22.97
C GLU A 14 -6.79 -5.18 -21.71
N VAL A 15 -7.26 -3.99 -21.31
CA VAL A 15 -6.83 -3.32 -20.07
C VAL A 15 -7.08 -4.23 -18.86
N ALA A 16 -8.26 -4.82 -18.75
CA ALA A 16 -8.59 -5.74 -17.65
C ALA A 16 -7.74 -7.01 -17.65
N ARG A 17 -7.18 -7.43 -18.79
CA ARG A 17 -6.19 -8.53 -18.84
C ARG A 17 -4.84 -8.05 -18.32
N LEU A 18 -4.36 -6.91 -18.81
CA LEU A 18 -3.09 -6.32 -18.38
C LEU A 18 -3.09 -5.99 -16.87
N GLU A 19 -4.19 -5.47 -16.34
CA GLU A 19 -4.35 -5.22 -14.90
C GLU A 19 -4.23 -6.51 -14.08
N ARG A 20 -4.79 -7.62 -14.56
CA ARG A 20 -4.64 -8.93 -13.90
C ARG A 20 -3.21 -9.45 -13.98
N GLU A 21 -2.55 -9.31 -15.13
CA GLU A 21 -1.14 -9.68 -15.29
C GLU A 21 -0.23 -8.86 -14.36
N ILE A 22 -0.46 -7.55 -14.25
CA ILE A 22 0.24 -6.66 -13.31
C ILE A 22 -0.04 -7.08 -11.86
N ALA A 23 -1.29 -7.40 -11.53
CA ALA A 23 -1.69 -7.84 -10.18
C ALA A 23 -1.03 -9.17 -9.79
N GLN A 24 -0.87 -10.11 -10.74
CA GLN A 24 -0.25 -11.41 -10.49
C GLN A 24 1.28 -11.40 -10.69
N GLY A 25 1.81 -10.40 -11.40
CA GLY A 25 3.21 -10.27 -11.71
C GLY A 25 4.07 -9.92 -10.48
N PRO A 26 5.40 -10.01 -10.62
CA PRO A 26 6.34 -9.76 -9.52
C PRO A 26 6.18 -8.35 -8.95
N CYS A 27 6.08 -8.24 -7.62
CA CYS A 27 5.96 -6.95 -6.93
C CYS A 27 7.13 -6.00 -7.20
N ARG A 28 8.32 -6.54 -7.51
CA ARG A 28 9.53 -5.75 -7.78
C ARG A 28 9.44 -4.95 -9.09
N GLU A 29 8.69 -5.44 -10.06
CA GLU A 29 8.55 -4.81 -11.38
C GLU A 29 7.27 -3.97 -11.47
N TYR A 30 6.19 -4.43 -10.81
CA TYR A 30 4.86 -3.84 -10.93
C TYR A 30 4.37 -3.12 -9.66
N GLY A 31 5.23 -3.00 -8.65
CA GLY A 31 4.90 -2.41 -7.36
C GLY A 31 4.35 -3.41 -6.35
N HIS A 32 4.66 -3.14 -5.08
CA HIS A 32 4.13 -3.90 -3.96
C HIS A 32 2.64 -3.62 -3.78
N GLN A 33 1.86 -4.69 -3.63
CA GLN A 33 0.46 -4.61 -3.21
C GLN A 33 0.41 -4.71 -1.68
N TRP A 34 0.61 -3.57 -1.02
CA TRP A 34 0.57 -3.47 0.43
C TRP A 34 -0.84 -3.73 0.97
N GLN A 35 -0.95 -4.63 1.94
CA GLN A 35 -2.17 -4.92 2.67
C GLN A 35 -1.93 -4.69 4.15
N SER A 36 -2.85 -4.01 4.83
CA SER A 36 -2.75 -3.78 6.27
C SER A 36 -2.70 -5.12 7.02
N HIS A 37 -1.60 -5.32 7.74
CA HIS A 37 -1.37 -6.49 8.58
C HIS A 37 -1.72 -6.22 10.04
N GLY A 38 -1.65 -4.95 10.46
CA GLY A 38 -2.01 -4.53 11.81
C GLY A 38 -1.29 -3.26 12.20
N GLY A 39 -1.05 -3.10 13.50
CA GLY A 39 -0.30 -1.98 14.06
C GLY A 39 0.92 -2.46 14.83
N SER A 40 2.00 -1.68 14.78
CA SER A 40 3.16 -1.80 15.66
C SER A 40 3.27 -0.55 16.52
N ASN A 41 3.89 -0.66 17.70
CA ASN A 41 4.14 0.52 18.53
C ASN A 41 5.06 1.49 17.77
N ALA A 42 4.70 2.77 17.74
CA ALA A 42 5.45 3.78 16.98
C ALA A 42 6.86 4.04 17.54
N GLY A 43 7.09 3.72 18.81
CA GLY A 43 8.39 3.85 19.47
C GLY A 43 8.85 5.29 19.69
N CYS A 44 7.96 6.27 19.60
CA CYS A 44 8.31 7.70 19.66
C CYS A 44 8.89 8.13 21.02
N SER A 45 8.49 7.46 22.10
CA SER A 45 8.93 7.71 23.47
C SER A 45 8.87 6.42 24.30
N LYS A 46 9.48 6.42 25.50
CA LYS A 46 9.45 5.25 26.41
C LYS A 46 8.03 4.81 26.80
N ASP A 47 7.10 5.75 26.81
CA ASP A 47 5.69 5.55 27.16
C ASP A 47 4.76 5.82 25.97
N CYS A 48 5.24 5.69 24.72
CA CYS A 48 4.41 5.87 23.53
C CYS A 48 3.28 4.84 23.49
N CYS A 49 2.05 5.35 23.51
CA CYS A 49 0.84 4.57 23.24
C CYS A 49 0.42 4.63 21.76
N CYS A 50 1.18 5.34 20.94
CA CYS A 50 0.97 5.47 19.50
C CYS A 50 1.21 4.15 18.76
N SER A 51 0.33 3.81 17.83
CA SER A 51 0.48 2.66 16.94
C SER A 51 0.66 3.14 15.50
N VAL A 52 1.67 2.64 14.81
CA VAL A 52 1.88 2.82 13.37
C VAL A 52 1.31 1.65 12.59
N PRO A 53 0.74 1.86 11.39
CA PRO A 53 0.27 0.77 10.55
C PRO A 53 1.46 -0.04 10.04
N VAL A 54 1.31 -1.35 10.04
CA VAL A 54 2.23 -2.29 9.39
C VAL A 54 1.51 -2.93 8.24
N ASN A 55 2.10 -2.88 7.06
CA ASN A 55 1.57 -3.48 5.85
C ASN A 55 2.48 -4.61 5.36
N VAL A 56 1.84 -5.68 4.88
CA VAL A 56 2.51 -6.82 4.25
C VAL A 56 2.09 -6.86 2.79
N CYS A 57 3.05 -7.06 1.90
CA CYS A 57 2.79 -7.20 0.49
C CYS A 57 2.10 -8.54 0.23
N ALA A 58 0.88 -8.51 -0.30
CA ALA A 58 0.12 -9.72 -0.59
C ALA A 58 0.78 -10.63 -1.65
N LYS A 59 1.71 -10.09 -2.46
CA LYS A 59 2.40 -10.81 -3.53
C LYS A 59 3.65 -11.56 -3.06
N CYS A 60 4.53 -10.88 -2.33
CA CYS A 60 5.81 -11.44 -1.90
C CYS A 60 5.91 -11.74 -0.41
N GLY A 61 4.94 -11.30 0.40
CA GLY A 61 4.97 -11.42 1.85
C GLY A 61 5.95 -10.47 2.55
N ASP A 62 6.56 -9.54 1.81
CA ASP A 62 7.44 -8.53 2.39
C ASP A 62 6.66 -7.62 3.34
N CYS A 63 7.26 -7.20 4.44
CA CYS A 63 6.61 -6.42 5.48
C CYS A 63 7.29 -5.07 5.58
N ASP A 64 6.52 -3.98 5.55
CA ASP A 64 7.09 -2.65 5.73
C ASP A 64 7.51 -2.38 7.20
N TYR A 65 7.07 -3.22 8.15
CA TYR A 65 7.31 -3.06 9.59
C TYR A 65 6.95 -1.67 10.14
N GLY A 66 6.03 -0.96 9.48
CA GLY A 66 5.71 0.43 9.79
C GLY A 66 6.74 1.43 9.30
N ASP A 67 7.51 1.10 8.26
CA ASP A 67 8.32 2.02 7.46
C ASP A 67 7.50 2.47 6.24
N ASN A 68 6.42 3.20 6.52
CA ASN A 68 5.54 3.76 5.52
C ASN A 68 5.22 5.22 5.85
N GLN A 69 4.73 5.95 4.85
CA GLN A 69 4.47 7.38 5.00
C GLN A 69 3.49 7.70 6.13
N GLU A 70 2.46 6.86 6.32
CA GLU A 70 1.47 7.03 7.38
C GLU A 70 2.10 6.83 8.77
N ALA A 71 2.97 5.85 8.92
CA ALA A 71 3.74 5.63 10.13
C ALA A 71 4.62 6.84 10.48
N ASP A 72 5.25 7.46 9.48
CA ASP A 72 6.07 8.65 9.67
C ASP A 72 5.24 9.88 10.05
N GLU A 73 4.03 10.01 9.53
CA GLU A 73 3.09 11.05 9.94
C GLU A 73 2.63 10.85 11.40
N ILE A 74 2.29 9.61 11.78
CA ILE A 74 1.91 9.27 13.16
C ILE A 74 3.07 9.54 14.13
N ARG A 75 4.30 9.16 13.74
CA ARG A 75 5.50 9.41 14.56
C ARG A 75 5.74 10.90 14.77
N ARG A 76 5.63 11.71 13.71
CA ARG A 76 5.77 13.17 13.77
C ARG A 76 4.70 13.79 14.68
N ASN A 77 3.44 13.49 14.43
CA ASN A 77 2.33 14.06 15.20
C ASN A 77 2.35 13.64 16.67
N CYS A 78 2.81 12.43 16.98
CA CYS A 78 2.89 11.99 18.38
C CYS A 78 3.97 12.75 19.17
N LYS A 79 5.07 13.13 18.51
CA LYS A 79 6.09 13.96 19.15
C LYS A 79 5.53 15.34 19.51
N ASP A 80 4.78 15.93 18.60
CA ASP A 80 4.17 17.26 18.79
C ASP A 80 3.07 17.27 19.87
N LEU A 81 2.35 16.16 20.07
CA LEU A 81 1.31 16.02 21.11
C LEU A 81 1.87 15.85 22.54
N MET A 82 3.13 15.49 22.71
CA MET A 82 3.74 15.31 24.04
C MET A 82 4.54 16.52 24.55
N ASP A 83 4.84 17.49 23.68
CA ASP A 83 5.56 18.73 24.01
C ASP A 83 4.63 19.93 24.31
N GLY A 84 3.31 19.71 24.40
CA GLY A 84 2.27 20.73 24.65
C GLY A 84 1.71 20.75 26.07
#